data_AF-A0A1J3K5D8-F1
#
_entry.id   AF-A0A1J3K5D8-F1
#
_cell.length_a   1.000
_cell.length_b   1.000
_cell.length_c   1.000
_cell.angle_alpha   90.00
_cell.angle_beta   90.00
_cell.angle_gamma   90.00
#
_symmetry.space_group_name_H-M   'P 1'
#
loop_
_entity.id
_entity.type
_entity.pdbx_description
1 polymer ?
#
loop_
_entity_poly.entity_id
_entity_poly.type
_entity_poly.pdbx_seq_one_letter_code
_entity_poly.pdbx_strand_id
1 'polypeptide(L)'
;GEHGPTHLSTYMINFKLGDIVDIKGSGKVHKGMPHKYYHGKTGRVWNVTPRAVGVEVNKQVRNRIIRKRIHVRVEHIKRSTCQADFVARRKENDKKR
;
A
#
# COMPACT_ATOMS: atom_id res chain seq x y z
N GLY A 1 -19.64 4.82 12.51
CA GLY A 1 -18.63 4.64 11.45
C GLY A 1 -17.94 5.96 11.19
N GLU A 2 -16.71 5.96 10.71
CA GLU A 2 -16.05 7.21 10.28
C GLU A 2 -16.70 7.70 8.97
N HIS A 3 -17.68 8.58 9.09
CA HIS A 3 -18.35 9.22 7.96
C HIS A 3 -17.62 10.52 7.56
N GLY A 4 -17.93 11.04 6.37
CA GLY A 4 -17.37 12.30 5.87
C GLY A 4 -16.12 12.12 4.98
N PRO A 5 -15.60 13.23 4.46
CA PRO A 5 -14.50 13.23 3.50
C PRO A 5 -13.18 12.69 4.09
N THR A 6 -12.27 12.27 3.22
CA THR A 6 -10.92 11.82 3.61
C THR A 6 -10.10 13.01 4.11
N HIS A 7 -9.41 12.87 5.24
CA HIS A 7 -8.52 13.90 5.78
C HIS A 7 -7.37 14.23 4.82
N LEU A 8 -6.97 15.51 4.80
CA LEU A 8 -5.86 16.02 3.99
C LEU A 8 -4.55 15.25 4.20
N SER A 9 -4.32 14.75 5.41
CA SER A 9 -3.15 13.93 5.76
C SER A 9 -2.96 12.73 4.84
N THR A 10 -4.06 12.13 4.31
CA THR A 10 -3.96 10.98 3.41
C THR A 10 -3.36 11.35 2.06
N TYR A 11 -3.64 12.56 1.56
CA TYR A 11 -3.14 13.05 0.27
C TYR A 11 -1.70 13.52 0.33
N MET A 12 -1.25 13.98 1.50
CA MET A 12 0.12 14.49 1.70
C MET A 12 1.16 13.38 1.92
N ILE A 13 0.75 12.11 1.96
CA ILE A 13 1.66 10.99 2.11
C ILE A 13 2.41 10.77 0.79
N ASN A 14 3.73 10.92 0.86
CA ASN A 14 4.61 10.61 -0.26
C ASN A 14 4.90 9.11 -0.32
N PHE A 15 4.70 8.51 -1.49
CA PHE A 15 5.05 7.12 -1.79
C PHE A 15 6.26 7.08 -2.72
N LYS A 16 7.20 6.19 -2.42
CA LYS A 16 8.38 5.94 -3.25
C LYS A 16 8.35 4.53 -3.84
N LEU A 17 9.12 4.33 -4.90
CA LEU A 17 9.31 3.02 -5.51
C LEU A 17 9.89 2.04 -4.48
N GLY A 18 9.33 0.85 -4.38
CA GLY A 18 9.77 -0.17 -3.43
C GLY A 18 9.20 -0.04 -2.01
N ASP A 19 8.46 1.02 -1.69
CA ASP A 19 7.77 1.13 -0.41
C ASP A 19 6.77 -0.02 -0.21
N ILE A 20 6.65 -0.48 1.04
CA ILE A 20 5.65 -1.47 1.42
C ILE A 20 4.36 -0.75 1.84
N VAL A 21 3.27 -1.13 1.19
CA VAL A 21 1.97 -0.47 1.34
C VAL A 21 0.84 -1.48 1.50
N ASP A 22 -0.16 -1.09 2.28
CA ASP A 22 -1.37 -1.85 2.51
C ASP A 22 -2.51 -1.25 1.67
N ILE A 23 -3.23 -2.13 0.97
CA ILE A 23 -4.38 -1.73 0.16
C ILE A 23 -5.63 -1.77 1.04
N LYS A 24 -6.18 -0.61 1.37
CA LYS A 24 -7.39 -0.46 2.16
C LYS A 24 -8.37 0.47 1.45
N GLY A 25 -9.29 -0.13 0.69
CA GLY A 25 -10.38 0.59 0.04
C GLY A 25 -11.21 1.40 1.05
N SER A 26 -11.47 2.66 0.71
CA SER A 26 -12.24 3.61 1.53
C SER A 26 -13.48 4.01 0.75
N GLY A 27 -14.67 3.85 1.35
CA GLY A 27 -15.93 4.26 0.73
C GLY A 27 -16.08 5.78 0.56
N LYS A 28 -15.20 6.58 1.17
CA LYS A 28 -15.21 8.05 1.08
C LYS A 28 -14.92 8.57 -0.34
N VAL A 29 -14.22 7.76 -1.15
CA VAL A 29 -13.90 8.06 -2.54
C VAL A 29 -14.23 6.85 -3.39
N HIS A 30 -15.08 7.01 -4.40
CA HIS A 30 -15.49 5.88 -5.24
C HIS A 30 -14.51 5.59 -6.38
N LYS A 31 -13.79 6.61 -6.85
CA LYS A 31 -12.88 6.51 -7.99
C LYS A 31 -11.59 5.80 -7.60
N GLY A 32 -11.09 4.91 -8.45
CA GLY A 32 -9.78 4.27 -8.27
C GLY A 32 -9.71 3.25 -7.12
N MET A 33 -10.88 2.78 -6.68
CA MET A 33 -11.02 1.75 -5.67
C MET A 33 -10.45 0.41 -6.17
N PRO A 34 -9.72 -0.34 -5.33
CA PRO A 34 -9.27 -1.67 -5.69
C PRO A 34 -10.44 -2.65 -5.77
N HIS A 35 -10.30 -3.70 -6.60
CA HIS A 35 -11.22 -4.83 -6.54
C HIS A 35 -11.17 -5.48 -5.14
N LYS A 36 -12.33 -5.89 -4.60
CA LYS A 36 -12.50 -6.39 -3.23
C LYS A 36 -11.48 -7.45 -2.80
N TYR A 37 -11.04 -8.30 -3.73
CA TYR A 37 -10.01 -9.32 -3.49
C TYR A 37 -8.70 -8.76 -2.94
N TYR A 38 -8.30 -7.55 -3.37
CA TYR A 38 -7.04 -6.92 -2.97
C TYR A 38 -7.16 -6.09 -1.70
N HIS A 39 -8.38 -5.92 -1.16
CA HIS A 39 -8.55 -5.24 0.12
C HIS A 39 -7.87 -6.03 1.23
N GLY A 40 -7.10 -5.36 2.08
CA GLY A 40 -6.32 -5.96 3.16
C GLY A 40 -5.05 -6.69 2.70
N LYS A 41 -4.65 -6.56 1.43
CA LYS A 41 -3.38 -7.11 0.95
C LYS A 41 -2.26 -6.08 1.06
N THR A 42 -1.10 -6.53 1.51
CA THR A 42 0.15 -5.78 1.49
C THR A 42 0.89 -6.05 0.19
N GLY A 43 1.46 -5.02 -0.41
CA GLY A 43 2.23 -5.12 -1.64
C GLY A 43 3.38 -4.13 -1.66
N ARG A 44 4.13 -4.14 -2.77
CA ARG A 44 5.22 -3.20 -3.02
C ARG A 44 4.87 -2.22 -4.11
N VAL A 45 5.26 -0.97 -3.94
CA VAL A 45 5.08 0.05 -4.97
C VAL A 45 5.99 -0.24 -6.16
N TRP A 46 5.41 -0.43 -7.35
CA TRP A 46 6.14 -0.64 -8.61
C TRP A 46 6.08 0.55 -9.57
N ASN A 47 5.16 1.49 -9.34
CA ASN A 47 5.05 2.73 -10.12
C ASN A 47 4.32 3.80 -9.30
N VAL A 48 4.59 5.07 -9.57
CA VAL A 48 3.90 6.22 -8.96
C VAL A 48 3.38 7.11 -10.09
N THR A 49 2.08 7.42 -10.04
CA THR A 49 1.39 8.27 -11.02
C THR A 49 0.82 9.51 -10.31
N PRO A 50 0.36 10.55 -11.02
CA PRO A 50 -0.04 11.81 -10.38
C PRO A 50 -1.12 11.71 -9.30
N ARG A 51 -2.03 10.72 -9.37
CA ARG A 51 -3.14 10.54 -8.41
C ARG A 51 -3.25 9.13 -7.83
N ALA A 52 -2.40 8.21 -8.27
CA ALA A 52 -2.47 6.80 -7.92
C ALA A 52 -1.10 6.16 -7.82
N VAL A 53 -1.04 5.05 -7.12
CA VAL A 53 0.16 4.26 -6.93
C VAL A 53 -0.07 2.89 -7.55
N GLY A 54 0.90 2.44 -8.34
CA GLY A 54 0.98 1.09 -8.83
C GLY A 54 1.51 0.18 -7.74
N VAL A 55 0.70 -0.79 -7.30
CA VAL A 55 1.07 -1.78 -6.27
C VAL A 55 1.17 -3.17 -6.90
N GLU A 56 2.28 -3.86 -6.64
CA GLU A 56 2.50 -5.25 -7.01
C GLU A 56 2.11 -6.13 -5.82
N VAL A 57 1.16 -7.04 -6.05
CA VAL A 57 0.54 -7.89 -5.03
C VAL A 57 0.54 -9.33 -5.52
N ASN A 58 0.83 -10.27 -4.64
CA ASN A 58 0.70 -11.70 -4.94
C ASN A 58 -0.78 -12.11 -4.85
N LYS A 59 -1.31 -12.68 -5.93
CA LYS A 59 -2.65 -13.28 -5.99
C LYS A 59 -2.53 -14.77 -6.26
N GLN A 60 -3.11 -15.58 -5.40
CA GLN A 60 -3.28 -17.00 -5.66
C GLN A 60 -4.40 -17.20 -6.69
N VAL A 61 -4.08 -17.95 -7.75
CA VAL A 61 -5.03 -18.33 -8.81
C VAL A 61 -4.95 -19.84 -8.95
N ARG A 62 -5.96 -20.54 -8.41
CA ARG A 62 -5.97 -22.01 -8.29
C ARG A 62 -4.68 -22.50 -7.60
N ASN A 63 -3.80 -23.16 -8.35
CA ASN A 63 -2.62 -23.85 -7.84
C ASN A 63 -1.34 -23.01 -7.90
N ARG A 64 -1.38 -21.78 -8.44
CA ARG A 64 -0.18 -20.94 -8.61
C ARG A 64 -0.35 -19.55 -8.02
N ILE A 65 0.76 -18.96 -7.59
CA ILE A 65 0.83 -17.57 -7.14
C ILE A 65 1.31 -16.71 -8.31
N ILE A 66 0.51 -15.70 -8.68
CA ILE A 66 0.81 -14.79 -9.77
C ILE A 66 0.97 -13.39 -9.19
N ARG A 67 2.04 -12.69 -9.59
CA ARG A 67 2.21 -11.27 -9.30
C ARG A 67 1.23 -10.46 -10.14
N LYS A 68 0.36 -9.71 -9.48
CA LYS A 68 -0.60 -8.81 -10.12
C LYS A 68 -0.18 -7.37 -9.82
N ARG A 69 -0.10 -6.57 -10.87
CA ARG A 69 0.12 -5.12 -10.79
C ARG A 69 -1.22 -4.43 -10.92
N ILE A 70 -1.54 -3.60 -9.94
CA ILE A 70 -2.78 -2.84 -9.90
C ILE A 70 -2.48 -1.37 -9.66
N HIS A 71 -3.26 -0.47 -10.28
CA HIS A 71 -3.23 0.94 -9.97
C HIS A 71 -4.37 1.26 -9.00
N VAL A 72 -4.02 1.83 -7.86
CA VAL A 72 -4.95 2.16 -6.79
C VAL A 72 -4.67 3.59 -6.35
N ARG A 73 -5.71 4.39 -6.11
CA ARG A 73 -5.49 5.78 -5.69
C ARG A 73 -4.97 5.88 -4.25
N VAL A 74 -4.31 7.00 -3.94
CA VAL A 74 -3.66 7.25 -2.64
C VAL A 74 -4.63 7.18 -1.46
N GLU A 75 -5.91 7.50 -1.66
CA GLU A 75 -6.97 7.43 -0.64
C GLU A 75 -7.28 6.00 -0.19
N HIS A 76 -6.86 5.00 -0.97
CA HIS A 76 -7.10 3.58 -0.73
C HIS A 76 -5.83 2.83 -0.36
N ILE A 77 -4.76 3.56 -0.06
CA ILE A 77 -3.44 3.00 0.25
C ILE A 77 -3.00 3.56 1.60
N LYS A 78 -2.39 2.72 2.42
CA LYS A 78 -1.72 3.11 3.66
C LYS A 78 -0.28 2.67 3.62
N ARG A 79 0.64 3.45 4.21
CA ARG A 79 2.01 2.98 4.45
C ARG A 79 1.96 1.88 5.49
N SER A 80 2.56 0.73 5.16
CA SER A 80 2.56 -0.39 6.10
C SER A 80 3.63 -0.19 7.15
N THR A 81 3.31 -0.48 8.41
CA THR A 81 4.26 -0.49 9.53
C THR A 81 4.95 -1.84 9.70
N CYS A 82 4.61 -2.85 8.87
CA CYS A 82 5.09 -4.22 9.04
C CYS A 82 6.63 -4.37 9.04
N GLN A 83 7.35 -3.44 8.41
CA GLN A 83 8.80 -3.47 8.33
C GLN A 83 9.50 -2.51 9.33
N ALA A 84 8.74 -1.69 10.07
CA ALA A 84 9.32 -0.63 10.90
C ALA A 84 10.28 -1.20 11.97
N ASP A 85 9.84 -2.21 12.73
CA ASP A 85 10.64 -2.84 13.78
C ASP A 85 11.87 -3.56 13.22
N PHE A 86 11.69 -4.24 12.09
CA PHE A 86 12.80 -4.90 11.39
C PHE A 86 13.87 -3.90 10.94
N VAL A 87 13.46 -2.78 10.35
CA VAL A 87 14.39 -1.72 9.93
C VAL A 87 15.09 -1.09 11.14
N ALA A 88 14.36 -0.83 12.23
CA ALA A 88 14.94 -0.28 13.46
C ALA A 88 16.01 -1.21 14.04
N ARG A 89 15.69 -2.50 14.19
CA ARG A 89 16.62 -3.53 14.69
C ARG A 89 17.84 -3.68 13.78
N ARG A 90 17.65 -3.69 12.45
CA ARG A 90 18.77 -3.76 11.51
C ARG A 90 19.73 -2.59 11.69
N LYS A 91 19.20 -1.36 11.81
CA LYS A 91 20.02 -0.16 12.04
C LYS A 91 20.78 -0.23 13.36
N GLU A 92 20.17 -0.77 14.42
CA GLU A 92 20.85 -0.96 15.70
C GLU A 92 21.99 -1.98 15.60
N ASN A 93 21.76 -3.09 14.92
CA ASN A 93 22.78 -4.12 14.71
C ASN A 93 23.94 -3.60 13.83
N ASP A 94 23.64 -2.85 12.78
CA ASP A 94 24.66 -2.27 11.89
C ASP A 94 25.53 -1.24 12.63
N LYS A 95 25.02 -0.58 13.68
CA LYS A 95 25.81 0.32 14.55
C LYS A 95 26.72 -0.42 15.54
N LYS A 96 26.36 -1.65 15.91
CA LYS A 96 27.13 -2.50 16.84
C LYS A 96 28.24 -3.27 16.13
N ARG A 97 28.23 -3.29 14.79
CA ARG A 97 29.22 -3.94 13.95
C ARG A 97 30.35 -2.99 13.61
#